data_AF-A0A7K3S114-F1
#
_entry.id   AF-A0A7K3S114-F1
#
_cell.length_a   1.000
_cell.length_b   1.000
_cell.length_c   1.000
_cell.angle_alpha   90.00
_cell.angle_beta   90.00
_cell.angle_gamma   90.00
#
_symmetry.space_group_name_H-M   'P 1'
#
loop_
_entity.id
_entity.type
_entity.pdbx_description
1 polymer ?
#
loop_
_entity_poly.entity_id
_entity_poly.type
_entity_poly.pdbx_seq_one_letter_code
_entity_poly.pdbx_strand_id
1 'polypeptide(L)' 'MADARELMEKMVATYTQLDEEREEWLQTNLEAYDPHAVQPCADWEMGEFDLKSAEWAFDAEKLLSGFVHEARGLLEGATQ' A
#
# COMPACT_ATOMS: atom_id res chain seq x y z
N MET A 1 -18.87 5.01 17.40
CA MET A 1 -17.75 5.96 17.10
C MET A 1 -16.37 5.36 17.36
N ALA A 2 -16.21 4.38 18.27
CA ALA A 2 -14.94 3.63 18.42
C ALA A 2 -14.57 2.88 17.12
N ASP A 3 -15.56 2.25 16.48
CA ASP A 3 -15.37 1.37 15.31
C ASP A 3 -14.84 2.10 14.06
N ALA A 4 -15.25 3.36 13.84
CA ALA A 4 -14.76 4.15 12.71
C ALA A 4 -13.30 4.58 12.89
N ARG A 5 -12.90 4.89 14.13
CA ARG A 5 -11.52 5.22 14.47
C ARG A 5 -10.62 4.00 14.34
N GLU A 6 -11.08 2.85 14.85
CA GLU A 6 -10.36 1.58 14.74
C GLU A 6 -10.16 1.17 13.27
N LEU A 7 -11.18 1.34 12.41
CA LEU A 7 -11.06 1.10 10.97
C LEU A 7 -10.02 2.03 10.32
N MET A 8 -9.99 3.31 10.69
CA MET A 8 -8.98 4.25 10.17
C MET A 8 -7.57 3.89 10.66
N GLU A 9 -7.41 3.53 11.93
CA GLU A 9 -6.12 3.11 12.50
C GLU A 9 -5.62 1.84 11.79
N LYS A 10 -6.50 0.86 11.53
CA LYS A 10 -6.19 -0.33 10.74
C LYS A 10 -5.79 0.03 9.31
N MET A 11 -6.53 0.91 8.64
CA MET A 11 -6.22 1.34 7.26
C MET A 11 -4.83 1.97 7.18
N VAL A 12 -4.51 2.89 8.10
CA VAL A 12 -3.20 3.53 8.18
C VAL A 12 -2.10 2.50 8.41
N ALA A 13 -2.28 1.59 9.38
CA ALA A 13 -1.29 0.57 9.69
C ALA A 13 -1.01 -0.36 8.49
N THR A 14 -2.06 -0.87 7.84
CA THR A 14 -1.90 -1.78 6.70
C THR A 14 -1.26 -1.10 5.48
N TYR A 15 -1.64 0.15 5.18
CA TYR A 15 -0.99 0.90 4.09
C TYR A 15 0.46 1.23 4.39
N THR A 16 0.79 1.55 5.65
CA THR A 16 2.17 1.81 6.07
C THR A 16 3.03 0.56 5.87
N GLN A 17 2.52 -0.61 6.28
CA GLN A 17 3.23 -1.87 6.08
C GLN A 17 3.47 -2.18 4.59
N LEU A 18 2.47 -1.97 3.73
CA LEU A 18 2.65 -2.17 2.28
C LEU A 18 3.73 -1.25 1.69
N ASP A 19 3.81 -0.01 2.16
CA ASP A 19 4.83 0.93 1.74
C ASP A 19 6.23 0.53 2.22
N GLU A 20 6.34 0.05 3.46
CA GLU A 20 7.59 -0.49 4.01
C GLU A 20 8.07 -1.74 3.24
N GLU A 21 7.18 -2.68 2.93
CA GLU A 21 7.50 -3.87 2.14
C GLU A 21 7.95 -3.51 0.72
N ARG A 22 7.32 -2.50 0.12
CA ARG A 22 7.74 -1.94 -1.17
C ARG A 22 9.15 -1.35 -1.08
N GLU A 23 9.40 -0.49 -0.09
CA GLU A 23 10.69 0.17 0.13
C GLU A 23 11.81 -0.85 0.36
N GLU A 24 11.58 -1.87 1.20
CA GLU A 24 12.53 -2.95 1.47
C GLU A 24 12.87 -3.73 0.19
N TRP A 25 11.87 -4.02 -0.64
CA TRP A 25 12.09 -4.68 -1.91
C TRP A 25 12.97 -3.83 -2.84
N LEU A 26 12.72 -2.52 -2.94
CA LEU A 26 13.50 -1.62 -3.79
C LEU A 26 14.95 -1.56 -3.33
N GLN A 27 15.19 -1.36 -2.04
CA GLN A 27 16.54 -1.36 -1.47
C GLN A 27 17.29 -2.69 -1.68
N THR A 28 16.56 -3.80 -1.71
CA THR A 28 17.16 -5.14 -1.86
C THR A 28 17.43 -5.52 -3.32
N ASN A 29 16.54 -5.14 -4.25
CA ASN A 29 16.54 -5.68 -5.61
C ASN A 29 17.02 -4.68 -6.67
N LEU A 30 17.10 -3.39 -6.35
CA LEU A 30 17.55 -2.36 -7.27
C LEU A 30 18.86 -1.74 -6.76
N GLU A 31 19.98 -2.13 -7.37
CA GLU A 31 21.33 -1.74 -6.92
C GLU A 31 21.55 -0.22 -6.91
N ALA A 32 20.94 0.50 -7.85
CA ALA A 32 21.02 1.95 -7.96
C ALA A 32 19.92 2.71 -7.22
N TYR A 33 19.11 2.02 -6.40
CA TYR A 33 18.03 2.67 -5.68
C TYR A 33 18.54 3.64 -4.62
N ASP A 34 18.23 4.92 -4.80
CA ASP A 34 18.46 5.98 -3.82
C ASP A 34 17.13 6.70 -3.51
N PRO A 35 16.50 6.47 -2.34
CA PRO A 35 15.24 7.09 -1.97
C PRO A 35 15.34 8.62 -1.78
N HIS A 36 16.56 9.18 -1.72
CA HIS A 36 16.79 10.61 -1.57
C HIS A 36 17.12 11.31 -2.89
N ALA A 37 17.29 10.56 -3.99
CA ALA A 37 17.55 11.13 -5.29
C ALA A 37 16.27 11.71 -5.93
N VAL A 38 16.45 12.71 -6.80
CA VAL A 38 15.35 13.26 -7.63
C VAL A 38 14.78 12.20 -8.56
N GLN A 39 15.63 11.29 -9.02
CA GLN A 39 15.25 10.08 -9.75
C GLN A 39 15.84 8.90 -8.96
N PRO A 40 15.00 8.11 -8.27
CA PRO A 40 15.49 7.09 -7.35
C PRO A 40 16.26 5.95 -8.02
N CYS A 41 16.16 5.78 -9.34
CA CYS A 41 16.75 4.67 -10.07
C CYS A 41 16.81 4.99 -11.58
N ALA A 42 17.80 4.45 -12.30
CA ALA A 42 17.85 4.55 -13.75
C ALA A 42 16.97 3.47 -14.41
N ASP A 43 16.25 3.81 -15.48
CA ASP A 43 15.25 2.94 -16.11
C ASP A 43 15.81 1.56 -16.55
N TRP A 44 17.10 1.49 -16.92
CA TRP A 44 17.72 0.24 -17.38
C TRP A 44 18.08 -0.71 -16.23
N GLU A 45 18.12 -0.23 -14.98
CA GLU A 45 18.42 -1.00 -13.76
C GLU A 45 17.14 -1.52 -13.09
N MET A 46 15.97 -1.13 -13.60
CA MET A 46 14.67 -1.43 -13.02
C MET A 46 14.24 -2.90 -13.17
N GLY A 47 14.89 -3.69 -14.03
CA GLY A 47 14.66 -5.13 -14.13
C GLY A 47 13.17 -5.51 -14.23
N GLU A 48 12.67 -6.30 -13.26
CA GLU A 48 11.27 -6.74 -13.16
C GLU A 48 10.35 -5.77 -12.40
N PHE A 49 10.76 -4.51 -12.21
CA PHE A 49 10.00 -3.52 -11.44
C PHE A 49 8.56 -3.36 -11.93
N ASP A 50 8.32 -3.36 -13.24
CA ASP A 50 6.96 -3.22 -13.79
C ASP A 50 6.02 -4.34 -13.32
N LEU A 51 6.54 -5.57 -13.22
CA LEU A 51 5.77 -6.71 -12.72
C LEU A 51 5.46 -6.54 -11.23
N LYS A 52 6.47 -6.16 -10.44
CA LYS A 52 6.32 -5.94 -9.00
C LYS A 52 5.43 -4.77 -8.66
N SER A 53 5.53 -3.68 -9.43
CA SER A 53 4.65 -2.53 -9.34
C SER A 53 3.19 -2.92 -9.64
N ALA A 54 2.94 -3.81 -10.59
CA ALA A 54 1.61 -4.30 -10.87
C ALA A 54 1.06 -5.18 -9.72
N GLU A 55 1.91 -6.02 -9.12
CA GLU A 55 1.54 -6.83 -7.94
C GLU A 55 1.14 -5.94 -6.76
N TRP A 56 1.96 -4.95 -6.40
CA TRP A 56 1.64 -4.02 -5.30
C TRP A 56 0.37 -3.19 -5.57
N ALA A 57 0.16 -2.77 -6.81
CA ALA A 57 -1.07 -2.06 -7.18
C ALA A 57 -2.32 -2.94 -6.98
N PHE A 58 -2.23 -4.22 -7.35
CA PHE A 58 -3.30 -5.19 -7.12
C PHE A 58 -3.57 -5.44 -5.64
N ASP A 59 -2.51 -5.58 -4.84
CA ASP A 59 -2.64 -5.75 -3.38
C ASP A 59 -3.28 -4.52 -2.72
N ALA A 60 -2.88 -3.30 -3.12
CA ALA A 60 -3.48 -2.06 -2.65
C ALA A 60 -4.97 -1.97 -3.02
N GLU A 61 -5.36 -2.34 -4.24
CA GLU A 61 -6.76 -2.35 -4.68
C GLU A 61 -7.61 -3.32 -3.85
N LYS A 62 -7.07 -4.52 -3.58
CA LYS A 62 -7.74 -5.54 -2.76
C LYS A 62 -7.93 -5.07 -1.33
N LEU A 63 -6.91 -4.46 -0.74
CA LEU A 63 -6.98 -3.86 0.60
C LEU A 63 -8.04 -2.76 0.66
N LEU A 64 -8.03 -1.83 -0.29
CA LEU A 64 -9.00 -0.74 -0.36
C LEU A 64 -10.43 -1.28 -0.50
N SER A 65 -10.63 -2.30 -1.34
CA SER A 65 -11.93 -2.94 -1.52
C SER A 65 -12.44 -3.56 -0.21
N GLY A 66 -11.56 -4.19 0.56
CA GLY A 66 -11.87 -4.71 1.90
C GLY A 66 -12.28 -3.61 2.87
N PHE A 67 -11.52 -2.50 2.94
CA PHE A 67 -11.86 -1.37 3.79
C PHE A 67 -13.18 -0.71 3.41
N VAL A 68 -13.46 -0.56 2.12
CA VAL A 68 -14.75 -0.02 1.64
C VAL A 68 -15.91 -0.92 2.05
N HIS A 69 -15.73 -2.24 2.01
CA HIS A 69 -16.75 -3.20 2.46
C HIS A 69 -17.00 -3.07 3.97
N GLU A 70 -15.94 -3.05 4.78
CA GLU A 70 -16.04 -2.85 6.25
C GLU A 70 -16.70 -1.50 6.59
N ALA A 71 -16.28 -0.42 5.92
CA ALA A 71 -16.83 0.91 6.12
C ALA A 71 -18.34 0.97 5.79
N ARG A 72 -18.77 0.31 4.71
CA ARG A 72 -20.18 0.21 4.35
C ARG A 72 -20.99 -0.48 5.44
N GLY A 73 -20.48 -1.59 5.98
CA GLY A 73 -21.14 -2.29 7.09
C GLY A 73 -21.34 -1.41 8.31
N LEU A 74 -20.35 -0.57 8.66
CA LEU A 74 -20.47 0.39 9.75
C LEU A 74 -21.51 1.48 9.48
N LEU A 75 -21.58 1.99 8.24
CA LEU A 75 -22.54 3.02 7.85
C LEU A 75 -23.97 2.48 7.82
N GLU A 76 -24.18 1.27 7.31
CA GLU A 76 -25.50 0.62 7.24
C GLU A 76 -26.00 0.19 8.63
N GLY A 77 -25.09 -0.26 9.51
CA GLY A 77 -25.40 -0.59 10.90
C GLY A 77 -25.65 0.62 11.80
N ALA A 78 -25.12 1.81 11.45
CA ALA A 78 -25.38 3.06 12.16
C ALA A 78 -26.77 3.68 11.88
N THR A 79 -27.51 3.12 10.91
CA THR A 79 -28.85 3.56 10.50
C THR A 79 -30.02 2.80 11.14
N GLN A 80 -29.77 1.87 12.08
CA GLN A 80 -30.79 1.20 12.91
C GLN A 80 -30.74 1.71 14.35
#